data_AF-A0A519CXI3-F1
#
_entry.id   AF-A0A519CXI3-F1
#
_cell.length_a   1.000
_cell.length_b   1.000
_cell.length_c   1.000
_cell.angle_alpha   90.00
_cell.angle_beta   90.00
_cell.angle_gamma   90.00
#
_symmetry.space_group_name_H-M   'P 1'
#
loop_
_entity.id
_entity.type
_entity.pdbx_description
1 polymer ?
#
loop_
_entity_poly.entity_id
_entity_poly.type
_entity_poly.pdbx_seq_one_letter_code
_entity_poly.pdbx_strand_id
1 'polypeptide(L)'
;MDENLLTSITSIPIPNFSIINKIPYRIIYTPPILNILMDTKNEVKKIFFDVFANLNDENFNFDEKQEDYLNWDSFAHLELMTTTETKFNIKISPEDALSIRTAQELLEFVQSRI
;
A
#
# COMPACT_ATOMS: atom_id res chain seq x y z
N MET A 1 35.97 16.22 -11.02
CA MET A 1 34.95 16.43 -9.98
C MET A 1 33.78 17.05 -10.72
N ASP A 2 32.94 16.19 -11.30
CA ASP A 2 31.84 16.59 -12.19
C ASP A 2 30.54 16.51 -11.41
N GLU A 3 30.17 17.63 -10.79
CA GLU A 3 28.83 17.87 -10.29
C GLU A 3 27.98 18.42 -11.44
N ASN A 4 27.39 17.55 -12.28
CA ASN A 4 26.32 17.97 -13.22
C ASN A 4 25.57 16.79 -13.87
N LEU A 5 24.94 15.94 -13.06
CA LEU A 5 24.00 14.92 -13.55
C LEU A 5 22.60 14.98 -12.90
N LEU A 6 22.27 16.04 -12.15
CA LEU A 6 21.00 16.14 -11.39
C LEU A 6 20.02 17.23 -11.88
N THR A 7 20.20 17.83 -13.06
CA THR A 7 19.33 18.95 -13.51
C THR A 7 18.49 18.68 -14.77
N SER A 8 18.21 17.42 -15.12
CA SER A 8 17.38 17.10 -16.32
C SER A 8 16.20 16.16 -16.09
N ILE A 9 15.58 16.18 -14.91
CA ILE A 9 14.17 15.77 -14.79
C ILE A 9 13.29 17.02 -14.78
N THR A 10 13.14 17.60 -15.97
CA THR A 10 12.18 18.67 -16.22
C THR A 10 10.78 18.16 -15.93
N SER A 11 10.14 18.77 -14.92
CA SER A 11 8.70 18.85 -14.67
C SER A 11 7.82 18.07 -15.67
N ILE A 12 7.47 16.83 -15.31
CA ILE A 12 6.42 16.11 -16.02
C ILE A 12 5.11 16.85 -15.69
N PRO A 13 4.39 17.40 -16.67
CA PRO A 13 3.15 18.12 -16.37
C PRO A 13 2.15 17.14 -15.75
N ILE A 14 1.76 17.40 -14.50
CA ILE A 14 0.67 16.68 -13.84
C ILE A 14 -0.60 16.99 -14.65
N PRO A 15 -1.29 15.99 -15.23
CA PRO A 15 -2.49 16.26 -16.01
C PRO A 15 -3.57 16.88 -15.13
N ASN A 16 -4.17 17.96 -15.62
CA ASN A 16 -5.28 18.64 -14.96
C ASN A 16 -6.51 17.70 -14.92
N PHE A 17 -6.88 17.21 -13.73
CA PHE A 17 -8.01 16.28 -13.52
C PHE A 17 -9.39 16.88 -13.87
N SER A 18 -9.48 18.18 -14.17
CA SER A 18 -10.75 18.87 -14.43
C SER A 18 -11.40 18.54 -15.78
N ILE A 19 -10.70 17.86 -16.69
CA ILE A 19 -11.19 17.48 -18.04
C ILE A 19 -11.89 16.12 -18.10
N ILE A 20 -11.86 15.33 -17.02
CA ILE A 20 -12.33 13.94 -17.04
C ILE A 20 -13.88 13.85 -16.91
N ASN A 21 -14.53 14.92 -16.43
CA ASN A 21 -15.96 14.90 -16.07
C ASN A 21 -16.93 15.30 -17.21
N LYS A 22 -16.51 15.31 -18.48
CA LYS A 22 -17.35 15.74 -19.63
C LYS A 22 -17.38 14.79 -20.82
N ILE A 23 -17.04 13.51 -20.65
CA ILE A 23 -17.14 12.52 -21.72
C ILE A 23 -18.20 11.44 -21.40
N PRO A 24 -19.26 11.31 -22.22
CA PRO A 24 -20.39 10.43 -21.95
C PRO A 24 -20.16 8.99 -22.42
N TYR A 25 -18.93 8.50 -22.35
CA TYR A 25 -18.62 7.11 -22.72
C TYR A 25 -17.80 6.42 -21.64
N ARG A 26 -18.46 5.42 -21.06
CA ARG A 26 -17.98 4.42 -20.13
C ARG A 26 -16.93 3.52 -20.81
N ILE A 27 -15.75 4.07 -21.09
CA ILE A 27 -14.52 3.31 -21.26
C ILE A 27 -13.64 3.76 -20.11
N ILE A 28 -13.70 3.03 -19.00
CA ILE A 28 -12.78 3.21 -17.87
C ILE A 28 -11.43 2.70 -18.34
N TYR A 29 -10.66 3.54 -19.05
CA TYR A 29 -9.24 3.30 -19.22
C TYR A 29 -8.59 3.58 -17.87
N THR A 30 -8.60 2.58 -16.99
CA THR A 30 -7.73 2.56 -15.83
C THR A 30 -6.33 2.24 -16.35
N PRO A 31 -5.34 3.14 -16.21
CA PRO A 31 -3.99 2.84 -16.65
C PRO A 31 -3.52 1.55 -15.94
N PRO A 32 -2.78 0.65 -16.61
CA PRO A 32 -2.41 -0.65 -16.05
C PRO A 32 -1.77 -0.57 -14.66
N ILE A 33 -0.98 0.48 -14.41
CA ILE A 33 -0.33 0.76 -13.13
C ILE A 33 -1.37 0.99 -12.01
N LEU A 34 -2.48 1.69 -12.30
CA LEU A 34 -3.54 1.93 -11.31
C LEU A 34 -4.24 0.62 -10.92
N ASN A 35 -4.37 -0.32 -11.86
CA ASN A 35 -4.98 -1.61 -11.57
C ASN A 35 -4.11 -2.41 -10.59
N ILE A 36 -2.80 -2.49 -10.84
CA ILE A 36 -1.85 -3.18 -9.96
C ILE A 36 -1.84 -2.56 -8.55
N LEU A 37 -1.82 -1.22 -8.45
CA LEU A 37 -1.84 -0.54 -7.15
C LEU A 37 -3.14 -0.80 -6.37
N MET A 38 -4.28 -0.82 -7.06
CA MET A 38 -5.58 -1.11 -6.46
C MET A 38 -5.67 -2.58 -6.02
N ASP A 39 -5.14 -3.49 -6.83
CA ASP A 39 -5.05 -4.92 -6.51
C ASP A 39 -4.20 -5.14 -5.25
N THR A 40 -2.99 -4.56 -5.18
CA THR A 40 -2.12 -4.66 -4.00
C THR A 40 -2.79 -4.08 -2.75
N LYS A 41 -3.45 -2.92 -2.87
CA LYS A 41 -4.18 -2.32 -1.75
C LYS A 41 -5.28 -3.24 -1.21
N ASN A 42 -6.03 -3.87 -2.10
CA ASN A 42 -7.08 -4.82 -1.72
C ASN A 42 -6.50 -6.08 -1.08
N GLU A 43 -5.38 -6.59 -1.58
CA GLU A 43 -4.72 -7.77 -0.99
C GLU A 43 -4.14 -7.47 0.40
N VAL A 44 -3.50 -6.31 0.60
CA VAL A 44 -3.05 -5.88 1.94
C VAL A 44 -4.24 -5.80 2.89
N LYS A 45 -5.35 -5.19 2.48
CA LYS A 45 -6.58 -5.14 3.28
C LYS A 45 -7.10 -6.52 3.65
N LYS A 46 -7.10 -7.49 2.72
CA LYS A 46 -7.51 -8.87 3.00
C LYS A 46 -6.62 -9.54 4.05
N ILE A 47 -5.30 -9.34 3.98
CA ILE A 47 -4.39 -9.87 4.99
C ILE A 47 -4.75 -9.35 6.38
N PHE A 48 -5.08 -8.06 6.51
CA PHE A 48 -5.54 -7.50 7.79
C PHE A 48 -6.82 -8.18 8.29
N PHE A 49 -7.77 -8.51 7.41
CA PHE A 49 -8.99 -9.22 7.80
C PHE A 49 -8.74 -10.68 8.18
N ASP A 50 -7.76 -11.32 7.54
CA ASP A 50 -7.36 -12.69 7.85
C ASP A 50 -6.68 -12.79 9.23
N VAL A 51 -5.83 -11.81 9.58
CA VAL A 51 -5.12 -11.76 10.86
C VAL A 51 -6.02 -11.26 12.00
N PHE A 52 -6.83 -10.23 11.74
CA PHE A 52 -7.67 -9.59 12.73
C PHE A 52 -9.16 -9.87 12.45
N ALA A 53 -9.68 -10.95 13.04
CA ALA A 53 -11.06 -11.38 12.84
C ALA A 53 -12.14 -10.35 13.23
N ASN A 54 -11.78 -9.30 13.98
CA ASN A 54 -12.68 -8.22 14.37
C ASN A 54 -12.73 -7.06 13.35
N LEU A 55 -11.91 -7.09 12.30
CA LEU A 55 -11.90 -6.06 11.25
C LEU A 55 -12.88 -6.39 10.12
N ASN A 56 -13.43 -5.35 9.52
CA ASN A 56 -14.30 -5.38 8.36
C ASN A 56 -14.22 -4.05 7.60
N ASP A 57 -14.98 -3.92 6.51
CA ASP A 57 -14.96 -2.70 5.68
C ASP A 57 -15.40 -1.43 6.41
N GLU A 58 -16.19 -1.52 7.48
CA GLU A 58 -16.75 -0.38 8.20
C GLU A 58 -15.78 0.19 9.25
N ASN A 59 -14.89 -0.66 9.79
CA ASN A 59 -14.00 -0.29 10.89
C ASN A 59 -12.51 -0.29 10.52
N PHE A 60 -12.16 -0.64 9.28
CA PHE A 60 -10.79 -0.68 8.84
C PHE A 60 -10.32 0.64 8.24
N ASN A 61 -9.21 1.16 8.76
CA ASN A 61 -8.55 2.34 8.24
C ASN A 61 -7.04 2.09 8.03
N PHE A 62 -6.53 2.53 6.88
CA PHE A 62 -5.12 2.36 6.52
C PHE A 62 -4.16 3.18 7.38
N ASP A 63 -4.62 4.36 7.83
CA ASP A 63 -3.83 5.31 8.62
C ASP A 63 -3.92 5.03 10.14
N GLU A 64 -4.70 4.04 10.54
CA GLU A 64 -4.82 3.63 11.94
C GLU A 64 -3.52 3.00 12.43
N LYS A 65 -3.06 3.43 13.61
CA LYS A 65 -1.81 2.96 14.20
C LYS A 65 -2.04 1.68 14.97
N GLN A 66 -1.00 0.87 15.09
CA GLN A 66 -1.00 -0.35 15.89
C GLN A 66 -1.63 -0.20 17.28
N GLU A 67 -1.43 0.94 17.96
CA GLU A 67 -1.97 1.21 19.30
C GLU A 67 -3.49 1.40 19.35
N ASP A 68 -4.11 1.72 18.22
CA ASP A 68 -5.56 1.92 18.09
C ASP A 68 -6.31 0.60 17.82
N TYR A 69 -5.61 -0.43 17.35
CA TYR A 69 -6.18 -1.75 17.10
C TYR A 69 -6.37 -2.53 18.42
N LEU A 70 -7.56 -3.13 18.58
CA LEU A 70 -7.90 -3.89 19.79
C LEU A 70 -6.94 -5.06 20.08
N ASN A 71 -6.45 -5.75 19.05
CA ASN A 71 -5.72 -7.02 19.17
C ASN A 71 -4.39 -7.03 18.40
N TRP A 72 -3.77 -5.87 18.16
CA TRP A 72 -2.48 -5.83 17.45
C TRP A 72 -1.28 -5.96 18.42
N ASP A 73 -1.12 -7.18 18.93
CA ASP A 73 0.02 -7.57 19.77
C ASP A 73 1.22 -8.09 18.95
N SER A 74 2.26 -8.55 19.64
CA SER A 74 3.48 -9.08 19.00
C SER A 74 3.24 -10.35 18.17
N PHE A 75 2.25 -11.17 18.54
CA PHE A 75 1.94 -12.41 17.82
C PHE A 75 1.17 -12.09 16.54
N ALA A 76 0.13 -11.26 16.63
CA ALA A 76 -0.61 -10.78 15.48
C ALA A 76 0.30 -9.99 14.51
N HIS A 77 1.25 -9.21 15.04
CA HIS A 77 2.25 -8.52 14.22
C HIS A 77 3.16 -9.51 13.46
N LEU A 78 3.64 -10.58 14.11
CA LEU A 78 4.42 -11.62 13.44
C LEU A 78 3.60 -12.36 12.37
N GLU A 79 2.36 -12.70 12.67
CA GLU A 79 1.43 -13.33 11.73
C GLU A 79 1.17 -12.44 10.50
N LEU A 80 0.98 -11.13 10.73
CA LEU A 80 0.83 -10.15 9.67
C LEU A 80 2.04 -10.10 8.73
N MET A 81 3.25 -10.04 9.29
CA MET A 81 4.48 -10.01 8.48
C MET A 81 4.65 -11.30 7.68
N THR A 82 4.54 -12.46 8.33
CA THR A 82 4.74 -13.77 7.67
C THR A 82 3.69 -14.08 6.61
N THR A 83 2.43 -13.69 6.85
CA THR A 83 1.34 -13.80 5.86
C THR A 83 1.62 -12.92 4.65
N THR A 84 2.12 -11.70 4.88
CA THR A 84 2.51 -10.77 3.80
C THR A 84 3.68 -11.30 2.97
N GLU A 85 4.74 -11.79 3.62
CA GLU A 85 5.89 -12.42 2.95
C GLU A 85 5.44 -13.56 2.04
N THR A 86 4.58 -14.44 2.56
CA THR A 86 4.05 -15.59 1.82
C THR A 86 3.18 -15.14 0.64
N LYS A 87 2.31 -14.15 0.85
CA LYS A 87 1.36 -13.67 -0.15
C LYS A 87 2.04 -13.00 -1.35
N PHE A 88 3.02 -12.14 -1.08
CA PHE A 88 3.70 -11.36 -2.12
C PHE A 88 5.04 -11.96 -2.55
N ASN A 89 5.46 -13.07 -1.92
CA ASN A 89 6.76 -13.70 -2.14
C ASN A 89 7.93 -12.70 -1.96
N ILE A 90 7.87 -11.93 -0.88
CA ILE A 90 8.88 -10.94 -0.46
C ILE A 90 9.53 -11.35 0.87
N LYS A 91 10.58 -10.65 1.26
CA LYS A 91 11.20 -10.79 2.58
C LYS A 91 11.06 -9.49 3.37
N ILE A 92 10.69 -9.61 4.63
CA ILE A 92 10.60 -8.51 5.59
C ILE A 92 11.69 -8.76 6.64
N SER A 93 12.66 -7.86 6.73
CA SER A 93 13.69 -7.95 7.76
C SER A 93 13.08 -7.67 9.14
N PRO A 94 13.70 -8.15 10.25
CA PRO A 94 13.22 -7.81 11.58
C PRO A 94 13.15 -6.30 11.85
N GLU A 95 14.11 -5.53 11.32
CA GLU A 95 14.11 -4.07 11.41
C GLU A 95 12.96 -3.42 10.63
N ASP A 96 12.67 -3.90 9.42
CA ASP A 96 11.55 -3.42 8.60
C ASP A 96 10.22 -3.75 9.29
N ALA A 97 10.06 -4.98 9.79
CA ALA A 97 8.88 -5.41 10.54
C ALA A 97 8.60 -4.47 11.72
N LEU A 98 9.63 -4.16 12.52
CA LEU A 98 9.50 -3.24 13.66
C LEU A 98 9.17 -1.80 13.26
N SER A 99 9.40 -1.39 12.02
CA SER A 99 9.05 -0.07 11.51
C SER A 99 7.61 0.03 11.01
N ILE A 100 7.00 -1.10 10.63
CA ILE A 100 5.63 -1.16 10.13
C ILE A 100 4.66 -1.10 11.32
N ARG A 101 3.91 0.00 11.44
CA ARG A 101 2.96 0.24 12.53
C ARG A 101 1.56 0.60 12.04
N THR A 102 1.36 0.66 10.73
CA THR A 102 0.08 0.95 10.07
C THR A 102 -0.10 0.04 8.86
N ALA A 103 -1.34 -0.13 8.39
CA ALA A 103 -1.58 -0.85 7.14
C ALA A 103 -1.06 -0.07 5.92
N GLN A 104 -1.00 1.27 6.01
CA GLN A 104 -0.44 2.12 4.98
C GLN A 104 1.07 1.88 4.81
N GLU A 105 1.82 1.80 5.91
CA GLU A 105 3.26 1.48 5.85
C GLU A 105 3.52 0.08 5.28
N LEU A 106 2.67 -0.90 5.61
CA LEU A 106 2.77 -2.24 5.00
C LEU A 106 2.51 -2.19 3.49
N LEU A 107 1.51 -1.42 3.06
CA LEU A 107 1.20 -1.23 1.64
C LEU A 107 2.36 -0.59 0.88
N GLU A 108 2.91 0.50 1.42
CA GLU A 108 4.06 1.20 0.83
C GLU A 108 5.30 0.29 0.76
N PHE A 109 5.54 -0.50 1.82
CA PHE A 109 6.61 -1.49 1.82
C PHE A 109 6.41 -2.52 0.70
N VAL A 110 5.23 -3.13 0.59
CA VAL A 110 4.95 -4.13 -0.46
C VAL A 110 5.11 -3.52 -1.84
N GLN A 111 4.55 -2.33 -2.08
CA GLN A 111 4.66 -1.63 -3.36
C GLN A 111 6.11 -1.29 -3.74
N SER A 112 6.98 -1.05 -2.76
CA SER A 112 8.42 -0.81 -3.02
C SER A 112 9.18 -2.06 -3.46
N ARG A 113 8.59 -3.26 -3.32
CA ARG A 113 9.24 -4.56 -3.58
C ARG A 113 8.73 -5.27 -4.84
N ILE A 114 7.63 -4.82 -5.45
CA ILE A 114 6.97 -5.48 -6.59
C ILE A 114 6.96 -4.62 -7.86
#